data_AF-A0A9D1EV28-F1
#
_entry.id   AF-A0A9D1EV28-F1
#
_cell.length_a   1.000
_cell.length_b   1.000
_cell.length_c   1.000
_cell.angle_alpha   90.00
_cell.angle_beta   90.00
_cell.angle_gamma   90.00
#
_symmetry.space_group_name_H-M   'P 1'
#
loop_
_entity.id
_entity.type
_entity.pdbx_description
1 polymer ?
#
loop_
_entity_poly.entity_id
_entity_poly.type
_entity_poly.pdbx_seq_one_letter_code
_entity_poly.pdbx_strand_id
1 'polypeptide(L)'
;MQRYAQINIVTGFVVSDSRLSGQVDKSNMIPIADDFDLKNKKYINGEWVPYTPEESEEEVSEQELINAEILLNQAEILSNQNAADEVLAEILLNQVAAL
;
A
#
# COMPACT_ATOMS: atom_id res chain seq x y z
N MET A 1 22.92 26.10 18.78
CA MET A 1 22.37 24.77 19.16
C MET A 1 22.94 23.77 18.19
N GLN A 2 23.36 22.59 18.64
CA GLN A 2 23.86 21.53 17.77
C GLN A 2 22.70 20.63 17.36
N ARG A 3 22.63 20.26 16.08
CA ARG A 3 21.60 19.37 15.53
C ARG A 3 22.11 17.94 15.50
N TYR A 4 21.26 17.01 15.91
CA TYR A 4 21.56 15.59 15.98
C TYR A 4 20.43 14.79 15.35
N ALA A 5 20.79 13.80 14.55
CA ALA A 5 19.87 12.73 14.20
C ALA A 5 19.95 11.64 15.28
N GLN A 6 18.82 11.38 15.93
CA GLN A 6 18.68 10.22 16.79
C GLN A 6 18.34 9.01 15.93
N ILE A 7 19.14 7.96 15.98
CA ILE A 7 18.94 6.74 15.20
C ILE A 7 18.57 5.55 16.10
N ASN A 8 17.90 4.55 15.54
CA ASN A 8 17.82 3.22 16.13
C ASN A 8 19.13 2.48 15.82
N ILE A 9 19.87 2.05 16.84
CA ILE A 9 21.21 1.45 16.67
C ILE A 9 21.14 0.10 15.93
N VAL A 10 20.06 -0.65 16.09
CA VAL A 10 19.88 -1.96 15.46
C VAL A 10 19.54 -1.81 13.99
N THR A 11 18.58 -0.95 13.70
CA THR A 11 18.08 -0.81 12.33
C THR A 11 18.85 0.22 11.54
N GLY A 12 19.34 1.30 12.14
CA GLY A 12 19.96 2.45 11.47
C GLY A 12 18.98 3.55 11.07
N PHE A 13 17.68 3.40 11.36
CA PHE A 13 16.66 4.38 10.98
C PHE A 13 16.66 5.61 11.89
N VAL A 14 16.36 6.76 11.30
CA VAL A 14 16.14 8.02 12.05
C VAL A 14 14.84 7.92 12.84
N VAL A 15 14.94 8.15 14.15
CA VAL A 15 13.81 8.17 15.10
C VAL A 15 13.44 9.60 15.48
N SER A 16 14.40 10.53 15.51
CA SER A 16 14.15 11.91 15.87
C SER A 16 15.19 12.88 15.30
N ASP A 17 14.78 14.12 15.09
CA ASP A 17 15.63 15.27 14.76
C ASP A 17 15.69 16.20 15.99
N SER A 18 16.85 16.29 16.61
CA SER A 18 17.04 16.94 17.91
C SER A 18 17.94 18.16 17.80
N ARG A 19 17.55 19.27 18.44
CA ARG A 19 18.37 20.49 18.58
C ARG A 19 18.71 20.72 20.04
N LEU A 20 19.98 20.55 20.40
CA LEU A 20 20.44 20.55 21.79
C LEU A 20 21.41 21.70 22.05
N SER A 21 21.42 22.19 23.30
CA SER A 21 22.26 23.32 23.71
C SER A 21 23.71 22.94 24.01
N GLY A 22 24.05 21.65 24.03
CA GLY A 22 25.39 21.14 24.32
C GLY A 22 25.72 19.87 23.54
N GLN A 23 26.98 19.45 23.64
CA GLN A 23 27.47 18.24 23.00
C GLN A 23 26.88 17.00 23.67
N VAL A 24 26.36 16.08 22.86
CA VAL A 24 25.89 14.77 23.33
C VAL A 24 26.82 13.69 22.81
N ASP A 25 27.41 12.95 23.75
CA ASP A 25 28.21 11.76 23.46
C ASP A 25 27.38 10.50 23.74
N LYS A 26 26.58 10.10 22.75
CA LYS A 26 25.78 8.87 22.77
C LYS A 26 25.84 8.22 21.40
N SER A 27 25.98 6.89 21.39
CA SER A 27 26.14 6.12 20.14
C SER A 27 24.98 6.24 19.15
N ASN A 28 23.78 6.60 19.64
CA ASN A 28 22.59 6.78 18.82
C ASN A 28 22.35 8.24 18.39
N MET A 29 23.25 9.17 18.71
CA MET A 29 23.13 10.60 18.45
C MET A 29 24.20 11.02 17.46
N ILE A 30 23.85 11.09 16.18
CA ILE A 30 24.79 11.44 15.12
C ILE A 30 24.74 12.95 14.89
N PRO A 31 25.83 13.70 15.08
CA PRO A 31 25.88 15.12 14.77
C PRO A 31 25.64 15.32 13.28
N ILE A 32 24.79 16.29 12.93
CA ILE A 32 24.48 16.62 11.53
C ILE A 32 24.52 18.13 11.33
N ALA A 33 24.73 18.56 10.09
CA ALA A 33 24.64 19.96 9.73
C ALA A 33 23.17 20.45 9.78
N ASP A 34 22.98 21.75 9.98
CA ASP A 34 21.65 22.35 10.06
C ASP A 34 20.85 22.24 8.76
N ASP A 35 21.55 22.14 7.62
CA ASP A 35 20.99 21.97 6.27
C ASP A 35 20.93 20.51 5.80
N PHE A 36 21.37 19.55 6.63
CA PHE A 36 21.37 18.14 6.25
C PHE A 36 19.94 17.59 6.12
N ASP A 37 19.61 17.00 4.98
CA ASP A 37 18.32 16.33 4.75
C ASP A 37 18.36 14.89 5.27
N LEU A 38 17.50 14.58 6.23
CA LEU A 38 17.35 13.25 6.81
C LEU A 38 16.37 12.36 6.03
N LYS A 39 15.61 12.93 5.08
CA LYS A 39 14.61 12.20 4.32
C LYS A 39 15.26 11.09 3.50
N ASN A 40 14.65 9.89 3.53
CA ASN A 40 15.09 8.74 2.74
C ASN A 40 16.58 8.41 2.96
N LYS A 41 17.05 8.55 4.20
CA LYS A 41 18.40 8.17 4.61
C LYS A 41 18.37 7.27 5.84
N LYS A 42 19.40 6.45 5.94
CA LYS A 42 19.61 5.49 7.02
C LYS A 42 21.09 5.54 7.40
N TYR A 43 21.40 5.37 8.68
CA TYR A 43 22.78 5.38 9.16
C TYR A 43 23.27 3.95 9.39
N ILE A 44 24.26 3.52 8.63
CA ILE A 44 24.81 2.16 8.70
C ILE A 44 26.33 2.27 8.77
N ASN A 45 26.94 1.61 9.76
CA ASN A 45 28.39 1.48 9.89
C ASN A 45 29.18 2.80 9.84
N GLY A 46 28.59 3.91 10.31
CA GLY A 46 29.25 5.22 10.32
C GLY A 46 28.91 6.12 9.13
N GLU A 47 28.09 5.67 8.19
CA GLU A 47 27.76 6.40 6.98
C GLU A 47 26.24 6.55 6.76
N TRP A 48 25.87 7.67 6.14
CA TRP A 48 24.50 7.93 5.70
C TRP A 48 24.27 7.33 4.32
N VAL A 49 23.46 6.27 4.25
CA VAL A 49 23.07 5.61 3.01
C VAL A 49 21.65 6.00 2.59
N PRO A 50 21.35 6.06 1.28
CA PRO A 50 19.98 6.19 0.80
C PRO A 50 19.10 5.04 1.29
N TYR A 51 17.86 5.35 1.61
CA TYR A 51 16.82 4.38 1.94
C TYR A 51 15.56 4.70 1.15
N THR A 52 15.07 3.71 0.41
CA THR A 52 13.76 3.76 -0.23
C THR A 52 12.80 3.00 0.69
N PRO A 53 11.77 3.65 1.26
CA PRO A 53 10.71 2.92 1.92
C PRO A 53 10.15 1.87 0.96
N GLU A 54 10.02 0.63 1.43
CA GLU A 54 9.24 -0.36 0.70
C GLU A 54 7.82 0.22 0.55
N GLU A 55 7.28 0.17 -0.67
CA GLU A 55 5.86 0.46 -0.88
C GLU A 55 5.09 -0.53 -0.03
N SER A 56 4.31 -0.04 0.94
CA SER A 56 3.40 -0.91 1.67
C SER A 56 2.40 -1.44 0.66
N GLU A 57 2.36 -2.75 0.47
CA GLU A 57 1.24 -3.38 -0.24
C GLU A 57 -0.04 -2.98 0.49
N GLU A 58 -0.94 -2.26 -0.20
CA GLU A 58 -2.25 -1.94 0.37
C GLU A 58 -2.96 -3.28 0.62
N GLU A 59 -3.22 -3.59 1.89
CA GLU A 59 -4.01 -4.76 2.24
C GLU A 59 -5.41 -4.59 1.64
N VAL A 60 -5.85 -5.55 0.82
CA VAL A 60 -7.20 -5.57 0.25
C VAL A 60 -8.19 -5.58 1.41
N SER A 61 -9.06 -4.57 1.46
CA SER A 61 -10.03 -4.44 2.53
C SER A 61 -11.13 -5.52 2.41
N GLU A 62 -11.76 -5.86 3.53
CA GLU A 62 -12.92 -6.77 3.55
C GLU A 62 -14.04 -6.28 2.62
N GLN A 63 -14.23 -4.96 2.53
CA GLN A 63 -15.23 -4.36 1.65
C GLN A 63 -14.92 -4.60 0.17
N GLU A 64 -13.65 -4.58 -0.22
CA GLU A 64 -13.24 -4.86 -1.60
C GLU A 64 -13.46 -6.34 -1.97
N LEU A 65 -13.25 -7.26 -1.03
CA LEU A 65 -13.56 -8.67 -1.21
C LEU A 65 -15.06 -8.89 -1.39
N ILE A 66 -15.88 -8.27 -0.53
CA ILE A 66 -17.35 -8.34 -0.63
C ILE A 66 -17.82 -7.77 -1.98
N ASN A 67 -17.26 -6.63 -2.40
CA ASN A 67 -17.61 -6.02 -3.68
C ASN A 67 -17.24 -6.94 -4.86
N ALA A 68 -16.06 -7.58 -4.81
CA ALA A 68 -15.64 -8.54 -5.83
C ALA A 68 -16.56 -9.76 -5.91
N GLU A 69 -16.97 -10.30 -4.76
CA GLU A 69 -17.91 -11.43 -4.69
C GLU A 69 -19.30 -11.05 -5.21
N ILE A 70 -19.79 -9.85 -4.89
CA ILE A 70 -21.05 -9.32 -5.44
C ILE A 70 -20.98 -9.21 -6.96
N LEU A 71 -19.89 -8.66 -7.51
CA LEU A 71 -19.70 -8.52 -8.95
C LEU A 71 -19.65 -9.88 -9.65
N LEU A 72 -18.98 -10.86 -9.04
CA LEU A 72 -18.92 -12.23 -9.56
C LEU A 72 -20.32 -12.86 -9.63
N ASN A 73 -21.08 -12.78 -8.54
CA ASN A 73 -22.46 -13.28 -8.49
C ASN A 73 -23.36 -12.60 -9.53
N GLN A 74 -23.23 -11.28 -9.72
CA GLN A 74 -23.99 -10.57 -10.74
C GLN A 74 -23.66 -11.05 -12.16
N ALA A 75 -22.38 -11.28 -12.46
CA ALA A 75 -21.95 -11.80 -13.76
C ALA A 75 -22.55 -13.19 -14.04
N GLU A 76 -22.58 -14.07 -13.03
CA GLU A 76 -23.18 -15.40 -13.16
C GLU A 76 -24.70 -15.32 -13.39
N ILE A 77 -25.41 -14.48 -12.63
CA ILE A 77 -26.85 -14.26 -12.80
C ILE A 77 -27.17 -13.77 -14.22
N LEU A 78 -26.43 -12.79 -14.73
CA LEU A 78 -26.62 -12.27 -16.07
C LEU A 78 -26.36 -13.34 -17.15
N SER A 79 -25.33 -14.16 -16.97
CA SER A 79 -25.04 -15.28 -17.88
C SER A 79 -26.22 -16.26 -17.94
N ASN A 80 -26.80 -16.59 -16.78
CA ASN A 80 -27.94 -17.51 -16.71
C ASN A 80 -29.21 -16.91 -17.32
N GLN A 81 -29.44 -15.60 -17.13
CA GLN A 81 -30.57 -14.90 -17.75
C GLN A 81 -30.46 -14.89 -19.28
N ASN A 82 -29.27 -14.59 -19.83
CA ASN A 82 -29.06 -14.63 -21.27
C ASN A 82 -29.36 -16.02 -21.85
N ALA A 83 -28.89 -17.08 -21.22
CA ALA A 83 -29.19 -18.45 -21.66
C ALA A 83 -30.70 -18.77 -21.60
N ALA A 84 -31.41 -18.29 -20.57
CA ALA A 84 -32.85 -18.46 -20.46
C ALA A 84 -33.61 -17.68 -21.54
N ASP A 85 -33.17 -16.45 -21.85
CA ASP A 85 -33.76 -15.60 -22.89
C ASP A 85 -33.60 -16.20 -24.29
N GLU A 86 -32.44 -16.81 -24.58
CA GLU A 86 -32.21 -17.53 -25.84
C GLU A 86 -33.18 -18.70 -26.01
N VAL A 87 -33.34 -19.53 -24.97
CA VAL A 87 -34.27 -20.66 -24.98
C VAL A 87 -35.72 -20.18 -25.13
N LEU A 88 -36.09 -19.10 -24.44
CA LEU A 88 -37.43 -18.52 -24.55
C LEU A 88 -37.71 -18.00 -25.97
N ALA A 89 -36.74 -17.32 -26.58
CA ALA A 89 -36.86 -16.84 -27.96
C ALA A 89 -37.08 -18.00 -28.95
N GLU A 90 -36.36 -19.10 -28.79
CA GLU A 90 -36.53 -20.30 -29.60
C GLU A 90 -37.92 -20.94 -29.43
N ILE A 91 -38.42 -21.03 -28.19
CA ILE A 91 -39.78 -21.54 -27.92
C ILE A 91 -40.83 -20.67 -28.60
N LEU A 92 -40.73 -19.34 -28.47
CA LEU A 92 -41.68 -18.41 -29.09
C LEU A 92 -41.65 -18.50 -30.62
N LEU A 93 -40.47 -18.65 -31.23
CA LEU A 93 -40.35 -18.82 -32.67
C LEU A 93 -41.02 -20.11 -33.15
N ASN A 94 -40.83 -21.23 -32.44
CA ASN A 94 -41.47 -22.50 -32.77
C ASN A 94 -43.00 -22.45 -32.62
N GLN A 95 -43.52 -21.70 -31.65
CA GLN A 95 -44.97 -21.50 -31.47
C GLN A 95 -45.59 -20.66 -32.59
N VAL A 96 -44.91 -19.60 -33.04
CA VAL A 96 -45.37 -18.75 -34.15
C VAL A 96 -45.29 -19.49 -35.49
N ALA A 97 -44.28 -20.34 -35.70
CA ALA A 97 -44.13 -21.13 -36.92
C ALA A 97 -45.15 -22.28 -37.05
N ALA A 98 -45.82 -22.65 -35.96
CA ALA A 98 -46.83 -23.72 -35.92
C ALA A 98 -48.27 -23.24 -36.14
N LEU A 99 -48.48 -21.93 -36.35
CA LEU A 99 -49.76 -21.29 -36.70
C LEU A 99 -49.83 -20.97 -38.20
#